data_AF-A0A927JKP1-F1
#
_entry.id   AF-A0A927JKP1-F1
#
_cell.length_a   1.000
_cell.length_b   1.000
_cell.length_c   1.000
_cell.angle_alpha   90.00
_cell.angle_beta   90.00
_cell.angle_gamma   90.00
#
_symmetry.space_group_name_H-M   'P 1'
#
loop_
_entity.id
_entity.type
_entity.pdbx_description
1 polymer ?
#
loop_
_entity_poly.entity_id
_entity_poly.type
_entity_poly.pdbx_seq_one_letter_code
_entity_poly.pdbx_strand_id
1 'polypeptide(L)' 'MGESDTAIRVYVTKPKIFDEALHLRARAGTKARIDALRGAMRQGDFVRVLIEEALERREAQAAERE' A
#
# COMPACT_ATOMS: atom_id res chain seq x y z
N MET A 1 18.77 15.85 12.10
CA MET A 1 18.20 14.60 11.55
C MET A 1 16.81 14.46 12.14
N GLY A 2 15.76 14.65 11.34
CA GLY A 2 14.39 14.43 11.80
C GLY A 2 14.11 12.93 11.84
N GLU A 3 13.69 12.41 12.98
CA GLU A 3 13.23 11.03 13.08
C GLU A 3 12.12 10.79 12.05
N SER A 4 12.27 9.76 11.20
CA SER A 4 11.16 9.27 10.39
C SER A 4 10.06 8.81 11.33
N ASP A 5 8.96 9.56 11.39
CA ASP A 5 7.71 9.23 12.10
C ASP A 5 7.08 7.90 11.59
N THR A 6 7.65 7.33 10.53
CA THR A 6 7.33 6.02 9.98
C THR A 6 8.13 4.87 10.60
N ALA A 7 9.00 5.14 11.59
CA ALA A 7 9.72 4.09 12.30
C ALA A 7 8.72 3.30 13.17
N ILE A 8 8.19 2.21 12.61
CA ILE A 8 7.29 1.32 13.33
C ILE A 8 8.11 0.63 14.44
N ARG A 9 8.08 1.19 15.66
CA ARG A 9 8.75 0.65 16.86
C ARG A 9 8.09 -0.62 17.42
N VAL A 10 7.12 -1.19 16.69
CA VAL A 10 6.30 -2.32 17.12
C VAL A 10 6.53 -3.48 16.16
N TYR A 11 6.69 -4.69 16.68
CA TYR A 11 6.64 -5.89 15.85
C TYR A 11 5.31 -5.89 15.10
N VAL A 12 5.36 -5.60 13.79
CA VAL A 12 4.18 -5.70 12.94
C VAL A 12 3.93 -7.19 12.77
N THR A 13 3.09 -7.76 13.62
CA THR A 13 2.47 -9.06 13.37
C THR A 13 1.46 -8.89 12.24
N LYS A 14 1.95 -8.74 11.01
CA LYS A 14 1.09 -8.88 9.83
C LYS A 14 0.40 -10.26 9.98
N PRO A 15 -0.93 -10.34 9.78
CA PRO A 15 -1.63 -11.62 9.77
C PRO A 15 -0.91 -12.57 8.82
N LYS A 16 -0.75 -13.85 9.20
CA LYS A 16 -0.08 -14.91 8.41
C LYS A 16 -0.69 -15.20 7.03
N ILE A 17 -1.67 -14.39 6.62
CA ILE A 17 -2.38 -14.47 5.35
C ILE A 17 -1.59 -13.76 4.24
N PHE A 18 -0.70 -12.83 4.61
CA PHE A 18 0.16 -12.11 3.67
C PHE A 18 1.61 -12.48 3.92
N ASP A 19 2.26 -13.06 2.93
CA ASP A 19 3.63 -13.56 2.95
C ASP A 19 4.61 -12.67 2.18
N GLU A 20 4.11 -11.84 1.25
CA GLU A 20 4.95 -10.92 0.48
C GLU A 20 5.05 -9.50 1.07
N ALA A 21 6.24 -8.90 0.95
CA ALA A 21 6.55 -7.55 1.42
C ALA A 21 7.08 -6.65 0.29
N LEU A 22 6.31 -5.63 -0.07
CA LEU A 22 6.70 -4.63 -1.06
C LEU A 22 7.30 -3.39 -0.40
N HIS A 23 8.50 -3.02 -0.83
CA HIS A 23 9.17 -1.78 -0.45
C HIS A 23 9.21 -0.85 -1.67
N LEU A 24 8.62 0.33 -1.55
CA LEU A 24 8.52 1.28 -2.66
C LEU A 24 8.98 2.67 -2.25
N ARG A 25 9.48 3.43 -3.24
CA ARG A 25 9.72 4.88 -3.11
C ARG A 25 8.57 5.62 -3.76
N ALA A 26 8.00 6.59 -3.05
CA ALA A 26 6.90 7.41 -3.54
C ALA A 26 7.28 8.90 -3.54
N ARG A 27 6.55 9.70 -4.34
CA ARG A 27 6.71 11.16 -4.34
C ARG A 27 6.36 11.76 -2.98
N ALA A 28 6.97 12.91 -2.68
CA ALA A 28 6.63 13.68 -1.49
C ALA A 28 5.11 13.97 -1.42
N GLY A 29 4.54 13.91 -0.22
CA GLY A 29 3.10 14.11 0.01
C GLY A 29 2.23 12.88 -0.25
N THR A 30 2.75 11.79 -0.83
CA THR A 30 1.97 10.56 -1.07
C THR A 30 1.38 9.98 0.22
N LYS A 31 2.14 9.96 1.32
CA LYS A 31 1.62 9.51 2.63
C LYS A 31 0.44 10.36 3.11
N ALA A 32 0.56 11.69 3.04
CA ALA A 32 -0.53 12.59 3.44
C ALA A 32 -1.79 12.39 2.60
N ARG A 33 -1.63 12.14 1.28
CA ARG A 33 -2.75 11.79 0.39
C ARG A 33 -3.40 10.48 0.81
N ILE A 34 -2.61 9.45 1.14
CA ILE A 34 -3.13 8.17 1.63
C ILE A 34 -3.89 8.37 2.95
N ASP A 35 -3.30 9.09 3.91
CA ASP A 35 -3.92 9.35 5.20
C ASP A 35 -5.25 10.12 5.07
N ALA A 36 -5.35 11.05 4.12
CA ALA A 36 -6.59 11.76 3.83
C ALA A 36 -7.67 10.89 3.17
N LEU A 37 -7.29 9.91 2.35
CA LEU A 37 -8.23 9.08 1.59
C LEU A 37 -8.65 7.80 2.31
N ARG A 38 -7.78 7.23 3.16
CA ARG A 38 -8.04 5.93 3.80
C ARG A 38 -9.13 5.95 4.87
N GLY A 39 -9.48 7.14 5.38
CA GLY A 39 -10.41 7.29 6.49
C GLY A 39 -9.98 6.46 7.71
N ALA A 40 -10.89 5.60 8.20
CA ALA A 40 -10.63 4.73 9.34
C ALA A 40 -9.78 3.47 9.02
N MET A 41 -9.53 3.18 7.73
CA MET A 41 -8.82 1.98 7.31
C MET A 41 -7.33 2.06 7.68
N ARG A 42 -6.71 0.91 8.00
CA ARG A 42 -5.26 0.84 8.21
C ARG A 42 -4.54 1.17 6.91
N GLN A 43 -3.45 1.94 7.00
CA GLN A 43 -2.67 2.36 5.83
C GLN A 43 -2.24 1.18 4.95
N GLY A 44 -1.77 0.08 5.56
CA GLY A 44 -1.33 -1.11 4.83
C GLY A 44 -2.45 -1.80 4.05
N ASP A 45 -3.64 -1.92 4.65
CA ASP A 45 -4.81 -2.52 3.98
C ASP A 45 -5.30 -1.63 2.85
N PHE A 46 -5.33 -0.31 3.06
CA PHE A 46 -5.70 0.65 2.01
C PHE A 46 -4.76 0.60 0.81
N VAL A 47 -3.45 0.56 1.05
CA VAL A 47 -2.46 0.43 -0.03
C VAL A 47 -2.59 -0.91 -0.74
N ARG A 48 -2.91 -2.00 -0.02
CA ARG A 48 -3.15 -3.31 -0.65
C ARG A 48 -4.31 -3.24 -1.63
N VAL A 49 -5.46 -2.72 -1.21
CA VAL A 49 -6.64 -2.58 -2.08
C VAL A 49 -6.30 -1.78 -3.35
N LEU A 50 -5.57 -0.66 -3.21
CA LEU A 50 -5.13 0.12 -4.37
C LEU A 50 -4.24 -0.66 -5.34
N ILE A 51 -3.40 -1.56 -4.84
CA ILE A 51 -2.54 -2.40 -5.66
C ILE A 51 -3.37 -3.47 -6.37
N GLU A 52 -4.23 -4.19 -5.64
CA GLU A 52 -5.10 -5.25 -6.17
C GLU A 52 -6.00 -4.70 -7.29
N GLU A 53 -6.71 -3.60 -7.06
CA GLU A 53 -7.55 -2.95 -8.09
C GLU A 53 -6.74 -2.49 -9.32
N ALA A 54 -5.48 -2.11 -9.13
CA ALA A 54 -4.61 -1.67 -10.22
C ALA A 54 -4.00 -2.84 -11.00
N LEU A 55 -3.90 -4.02 -10.39
CA LEU A 55 -3.49 -5.26 -11.05
C LEU A 55 -4.65 -5.82 -11.86
N GLU A 56 -5.82 -6.00 -11.24
CA GLU A 56 -7.04 -6.49 -11.91
C GLU A 56 -7.35 -5.69 -13.18
N ARG A 57 -7.28 -4.35 -13.10
CA ARG A 57 -7.47 -3.48 -14.26
C ARG A 57 -6.45 -3.71 -15.38
N ARG A 58 -5.19 -4.02 -15.04
CA ARG A 58 -4.14 -4.28 -16.04
C ARG A 58 -4.26 -5.68 -16.63
N GLU A 59 -4.64 -6.66 -15.83
CA GLU A 59 -4.89 -8.03 -16.26
C GLU A 59 -6.06 -8.07 -17.25
N ALA A 60 -7.15 -7.36 -16.96
CA ALA A 60 -8.26 -7.21 -17.90
C ALA A 60 -7.81 -6.59 -19.23
N GLN A 61 -7.02 -5.51 -19.19
CA GLN A 61 -6.47 -4.88 -20.39
C GLN A 61 -5.50 -5.76 -21.17
N ALA A 62 -4.81 -6.68 -20.49
CA ALA A 62 -3.90 -7.63 -21.14
C ALA A 62 -4.69 -8.75 -21.83
N ALA A 63 -5.74 -9.26 -21.18
CA ALA A 63 -6.61 -10.30 -21.71
C ALA A 63 -7.40 -9.83 -22.95
N GLU A 64 -7.75 -8.55 -23.05
CA GLU A 64 -8.39 -7.98 -24.25
C GLU A 64 -7.45 -7.86 -25.47
N ARG A 65 -6.13 -8.02 -25.27
CA ARG A 65 -5.12 -7.88 -26.33
C ARG A 65 -4.67 -9.22 -26.92
N GLU A 66 -5.05 -10.34 -26.31
CA GLU A 66 -4.87 -11.70 -26.86
C GLU A 66 -6.10 -12.15 -27.65
#